data_AF-A0A932ZN45-F1
#
_entry.id   AF-A0A932ZN45-F1
#
_cell.length_a   1.000
_cell.length_b   1.000
_cell.length_c   1.000
_cell.angle_alpha   90.00
_cell.angle_beta   90.00
_cell.angle_gamma   90.00
#
_symmetry.space_group_name_H-M   'P 1'
#
loop_
_entity.id
_entity.type
_entity.pdbx_description
1 polymer ?
#
loop_
_entity_poly.entity_id
_entity_poly.type
_entity_poly.pdbx_seq_one_letter_code
_entity_poly.pdbx_strand_id
1 'polypeptide(L)'
;VGTNTIVGPGGGAAVMRVKENGKKLALTVYSDADRCAQDPYEGTKAIVARSVEKLAVAGAMPIGVTNCLNFGNPENPEVMWQFKEACRGLADACRERNIPVVSGNVSFYNETEGRNIKPTPVIAMVGLCAE
;
A
#
# COMPACT_ATOMS: atom_id res chain seq x y z
N VAL A 1 -2.53 1.65 -21.72
CA VAL A 1 -1.80 1.88 -20.44
C VAL A 1 -0.40 1.30 -20.60
N GLY A 2 0.66 2.08 -20.32
CA GLY A 2 2.04 1.54 -20.28
C GLY A 2 2.86 1.62 -21.58
N THR A 3 2.99 2.80 -22.19
CA THR A 3 3.86 2.98 -23.40
C THR A 3 5.37 2.83 -23.11
N ASN A 4 5.77 2.72 -21.83
CA ASN A 4 7.15 2.51 -21.39
C ASN A 4 7.25 1.44 -20.29
N THR A 5 6.29 0.51 -20.23
CA THR A 5 6.32 -0.64 -19.30
C THR A 5 6.87 -1.87 -20.02
N ILE A 6 7.85 -2.54 -19.39
CA ILE A 6 8.45 -3.79 -19.88
C ILE A 6 7.48 -4.96 -19.64
N VAL A 7 6.84 -4.97 -18.47
CA VAL A 7 5.76 -5.91 -18.12
C VAL A 7 4.53 -5.05 -17.82
N GLY A 8 3.47 -5.26 -18.60
CA GLY A 8 2.21 -4.56 -18.43
C GLY A 8 1.52 -4.89 -17.09
N PRO A 9 0.58 -4.07 -16.65
CA PRO A 9 -0.21 -4.35 -15.44
C PRO A 9 -1.01 -5.66 -15.61
N GLY A 10 -1.07 -6.47 -14.55
CA GLY A 10 -1.80 -7.76 -14.54
C GLY A 10 -1.06 -8.88 -13.81
N GLY A 11 0.28 -8.86 -13.82
CA GLY A 11 1.14 -9.84 -13.13
C GLY A 11 1.42 -9.56 -11.65
N GLY A 12 0.71 -8.61 -11.03
CA GLY A 12 0.89 -8.20 -9.63
C GLY A 12 1.78 -6.96 -9.41
N ALA A 13 2.66 -6.63 -10.35
CA ALA A 13 3.38 -5.37 -10.41
C ALA A 13 3.56 -4.92 -11.87
N ALA A 14 3.64 -3.60 -12.09
CA ALA A 14 4.03 -3.02 -13.37
C ALA A 14 5.54 -2.73 -13.35
N VAL A 15 6.27 -3.09 -14.41
CA VAL A 15 7.72 -2.82 -14.49
C VAL A 15 7.98 -1.76 -15.52
N MET A 16 8.58 -0.64 -15.11
CA MET A 16 8.92 0.51 -15.95
C MET A 16 10.43 0.61 -16.16
N ARG A 17 10.84 1.00 -17.37
CA ARG A 17 12.24 1.30 -17.67
C ARG A 17 12.54 2.78 -17.45
N VAL A 18 13.61 3.07 -16.73
CA VAL A 18 14.27 4.38 -16.73
C VAL A 18 15.21 4.41 -17.94
N LYS A 19 14.89 5.21 -18.95
CA LYS A 19 15.56 5.15 -20.26
C LYS A 19 17.01 5.62 -20.19
N GLU A 20 17.26 6.56 -19.31
CA GLU A 20 18.51 7.31 -19.16
C GLU A 20 19.64 6.46 -18.58
N ASN A 21 19.32 5.52 -17.68
CA ASN A 21 20.31 4.70 -16.98
C ASN A 21 20.04 3.18 -17.05
N GLY A 22 19.03 2.77 -17.83
CA GLY A 22 18.67 1.37 -18.03
C GLY A 22 18.08 0.65 -16.81
N LYS A 23 17.95 1.32 -15.66
CA LYS A 23 17.35 0.73 -14.45
C LYS A 23 15.87 0.44 -14.67
N LYS A 24 15.35 -0.53 -13.91
CA LYS A 24 13.95 -0.95 -13.97
C LYS A 24 13.32 -0.77 -12.60
N LEU A 25 12.15 -0.16 -12.57
CA LEU A 25 11.36 0.04 -11.37
C LEU A 25 10.10 -0.81 -11.44
N ALA A 26 9.85 -1.60 -10.41
CA ALA A 26 8.58 -2.30 -10.24
C ALA A 26 7.66 -1.48 -9.33
N LEU A 27 6.39 -1.36 -9.71
CA LEU A 27 5.38 -0.63 -8.96
C LEU A 27 4.21 -1.54 -8.67
N THR A 28 3.71 -1.48 -7.44
CA THR A 28 2.50 -2.17 -7.02
C THR A 28 1.59 -1.23 -6.26
N VAL A 29 0.29 -1.46 -6.34
CA VAL A 29 -0.76 -0.79 -5.55
C VAL A 29 -1.70 -1.89 -5.08
N TYR A 30 -1.93 -1.98 -3.78
CA TYR A 30 -2.74 -3.03 -3.18
C TYR A 30 -3.49 -2.56 -1.95
N SER A 31 -4.68 -3.14 -1.74
CA SER A 31 -5.54 -2.94 -0.58
C SER A 31 -6.45 -4.15 -0.41
N ASP A 32 -6.88 -4.39 0.82
CA ASP A 32 -7.83 -5.44 1.19
C ASP A 32 -8.70 -4.93 2.35
N ALA A 33 -9.76 -4.19 2.00
CA ALA A 33 -10.64 -3.56 2.97
C ALA A 33 -11.46 -4.58 3.78
N ASP A 34 -11.73 -5.76 3.22
CA ASP A 34 -12.45 -6.82 3.93
C ASP A 34 -11.61 -7.38 5.06
N ARG A 35 -10.32 -7.62 4.81
CA ARG A 35 -9.38 -8.06 5.85
C ARG A 35 -9.16 -6.98 6.91
N CYS A 36 -9.01 -5.73 6.50
CA CYS A 36 -8.88 -4.61 7.44
C CYS A 36 -10.14 -4.37 8.27
N ALA A 37 -11.33 -4.68 7.75
CA ALA A 37 -12.57 -4.60 8.52
C ALA A 37 -12.68 -5.69 9.61
N GLN A 38 -11.96 -6.81 9.47
CA GLN A 38 -11.88 -7.85 10.50
C GLN A 38 -10.84 -7.51 11.56
N ASP A 39 -9.65 -7.09 11.15
CA ASP A 39 -8.58 -6.61 12.02
C ASP A 39 -7.76 -5.54 11.29
N PRO A 40 -7.84 -4.25 11.68
CA PRO A 40 -7.14 -3.18 10.99
C PRO A 40 -5.61 -3.29 11.11
N TYR A 41 -5.08 -3.81 12.22
CA TYR A 41 -3.64 -3.95 12.46
C TYR A 41 -3.08 -5.08 11.59
N GLU A 42 -3.60 -6.30 11.75
CA GLU A 42 -3.13 -7.46 11.00
C GLU A 42 -3.50 -7.39 9.51
N GLY A 43 -4.65 -6.78 9.18
CA GLY A 43 -5.04 -6.50 7.81
C GLY A 43 -4.06 -5.56 7.11
N THR A 44 -3.66 -4.47 7.76
CA THR A 44 -2.69 -3.54 7.17
C THR A 44 -1.30 -4.16 7.03
N LYS A 45 -0.83 -4.92 8.02
CA LYS A 45 0.43 -5.67 7.92
C LYS A 45 0.42 -6.63 6.73
N ALA A 46 -0.69 -7.34 6.53
CA ALA A 46 -0.84 -8.25 5.41
C ALA A 46 -0.84 -7.54 4.05
N ILE A 47 -1.45 -6.35 3.95
CA ILE A 47 -1.40 -5.53 2.72
C ILE A 47 0.04 -5.13 2.40
N VAL A 48 0.83 -4.71 3.40
CA VAL A 48 2.26 -4.39 3.21
C VAL A 48 3.04 -5.63 2.77
N ALA A 49 2.85 -6.77 3.44
CA ALA A 49 3.51 -8.03 3.09
C ALA A 49 3.19 -8.44 1.64
N ARG A 50 1.92 -8.36 1.23
CA ARG A 50 1.48 -8.71 -0.12
C ARG A 50 2.04 -7.75 -1.18
N SER A 51 2.20 -6.47 -0.87
CA SER A 51 2.88 -5.51 -1.75
C SER A 51 4.36 -5.87 -1.92
N VAL A 52 5.05 -6.27 -0.85
CA VAL A 52 6.45 -6.75 -0.93
C VAL A 52 6.54 -8.02 -1.77
N GLU A 53 5.64 -8.99 -1.58
CA GLU A 53 5.59 -10.22 -2.38
C GLU A 53 5.41 -9.92 -3.88
N LYS A 54 4.52 -8.99 -4.22
CA LYS A 54 4.28 -8.59 -5.61
C LYS A 54 5.53 -8.00 -6.26
N LEU A 55 6.32 -7.20 -5.53
CA LEU A 55 7.60 -6.70 -6.02
C LEU A 55 8.65 -7.81 -6.15
N ALA A 56 8.72 -8.70 -5.16
CA ALA A 56 9.67 -9.82 -5.16
C ALA A 56 9.42 -10.77 -6.35
N VAL A 57 8.16 -11.09 -6.66
CA VAL A 57 7.80 -11.89 -7.84
C VAL A 57 8.20 -11.19 -9.15
N ALA A 58 8.20 -9.85 -9.18
CA ALA A 58 8.70 -9.06 -10.30
C ALA A 58 10.24 -8.90 -10.31
N GLY A 59 10.96 -9.57 -9.40
CA GLY A 59 12.42 -9.49 -9.28
C GLY A 59 12.93 -8.17 -8.70
N ALA A 60 12.11 -7.47 -7.92
CA ALA A 60 12.42 -6.16 -7.37
C ALA A 60 12.50 -6.13 -5.84
N MET A 61 13.46 -5.36 -5.33
CA MET A 61 13.60 -5.08 -3.91
C MET A 61 12.90 -3.77 -3.56
N PRO A 62 12.03 -3.74 -2.52
CA PRO A 62 11.37 -2.52 -2.08
C PRO A 62 12.36 -1.40 -1.75
N ILE A 63 12.10 -0.18 -2.24
CA ILE A 63 12.91 1.01 -1.94
C ILE A 63 12.11 2.13 -1.27
N GLY A 64 10.78 2.05 -1.31
CA GLY A 64 9.93 3.03 -0.63
C GLY A 64 8.45 2.72 -0.81
N VAL A 65 7.65 3.23 0.12
CA VAL A 65 6.21 3.07 0.13
C VAL A 65 5.50 4.42 0.24
N THR A 66 4.36 4.54 -0.43
CA THR A 66 3.37 5.59 -0.21
C THR A 66 2.03 4.96 0.16
N ASN A 67 1.23 5.69 0.93
CA ASN A 67 -0.06 5.20 1.40
C ASN A 67 -1.19 6.18 1.06
N CYS A 68 -2.40 5.64 0.97
CA CYS A 68 -3.63 6.41 0.98
C CYS A 68 -4.56 5.76 2.00
N LEU A 69 -4.71 6.40 3.15
CA LEU A 69 -5.46 5.92 4.31
C LEU A 69 -6.88 6.47 4.25
N ASN A 70 -7.86 5.62 3.89
CA ASN A 70 -9.25 6.03 3.74
C ASN A 70 -10.10 5.44 4.87
N PHE A 71 -10.70 6.32 5.67
CA PHE A 71 -11.48 5.98 6.86
C PHE A 71 -12.75 6.83 6.93
N GLY A 72 -13.71 6.36 7.74
CA GLY A 72 -14.97 7.05 8.01
C GLY A 72 -14.83 8.32 8.85
N ASN A 73 -15.88 8.71 9.57
CA ASN A 73 -15.87 9.87 10.45
C ASN A 73 -14.95 9.63 11.69
N PRO A 74 -13.89 10.43 11.89
CA PRO A 74 -12.94 10.30 12.99
C PRO A 74 -13.51 10.69 14.35
N GLU A 75 -14.71 11.28 14.42
CA GLU A 75 -15.38 11.53 15.71
C GLU A 75 -15.97 10.24 16.29
N ASN A 76 -16.14 9.19 15.47
CA ASN A 76 -16.51 7.87 15.93
C ASN A 76 -15.28 7.17 16.55
N PRO A 77 -15.32 6.80 17.85
CA PRO A 77 -14.19 6.13 18.52
C PRO A 77 -13.74 4.84 17.84
N GLU A 78 -14.67 4.08 17.25
CA GLU A 78 -14.36 2.85 16.51
C GLU A 78 -13.55 3.14 15.25
N VAL A 79 -13.92 4.17 14.48
CA VAL A 79 -13.18 4.56 13.27
C VAL A 79 -11.77 5.05 13.62
N MET A 80 -11.63 5.83 14.70
CA MET A 80 -10.30 6.25 15.14
C MET A 80 -9.45 5.12 15.69
N TRP A 81 -10.06 4.13 16.35
CA TRP A 81 -9.37 2.90 16.71
C TRP A 81 -8.87 2.18 15.45
N GLN A 82 -9.72 2.01 14.43
CA GLN A 82 -9.32 1.39 13.16
C GLN A 82 -8.17 2.13 12.48
N PHE A 83 -8.23 3.46 12.41
CA PHE A 83 -7.16 4.28 11.85
C PHE A 83 -5.84 4.14 12.62
N LYS A 84 -5.90 4.19 13.96
CA LYS A 84 -4.72 4.02 14.82
C LYS A 84 -4.07 2.66 14.62
N GLU A 85 -4.88 1.59 14.61
CA GLU A 85 -4.40 0.22 14.45
C GLU A 85 -3.84 -0.02 13.05
N ALA A 86 -4.47 0.53 12.00
CA ALA A 86 -3.92 0.47 10.65
C ALA A 86 -2.57 1.21 10.53
N CYS A 87 -2.46 2.41 11.12
CA CYS A 87 -1.19 3.15 11.18
C CYS A 87 -0.10 2.35 11.90
N ARG A 88 -0.44 1.72 13.03
CA ARG A 88 0.49 0.87 13.78
C ARG A 88 0.93 -0.34 12.94
N GLY A 89 0.00 -0.99 12.26
CA GLY A 89 0.27 -2.14 11.39
C GLY A 89 1.18 -1.78 10.21
N LEU A 90 0.93 -0.65 9.56
CA LEU A 90 1.80 -0.11 8.52
C LEU A 90 3.21 0.18 9.06
N ALA A 91 3.31 0.87 10.19
CA ALA A 91 4.58 1.26 10.77
C ALA A 91 5.44 0.04 11.17
N ASP A 92 4.85 -0.95 11.81
CA ASP A 92 5.55 -2.16 12.24
C ASP A 92 6.01 -3.00 11.04
N ALA A 93 5.12 -3.24 10.07
CA ALA A 93 5.48 -3.99 8.85
C ALA A 93 6.60 -3.31 8.05
N CYS A 94 6.58 -1.98 7.96
CA CYS A 94 7.64 -1.20 7.32
C CYS A 94 8.96 -1.27 8.09
N ARG A 95 8.94 -1.16 9.43
CA ARG A 95 10.14 -1.25 10.27
C ARG A 95 10.80 -2.63 10.17
N GLU A 96 10.02 -3.71 10.26
CA GLU A 96 10.53 -5.07 10.14
C GLU A 96 11.30 -5.32 8.83
N ARG A 97 10.96 -4.59 7.76
CA ARG A 97 11.53 -4.75 6.42
C ARG A 97 12.46 -3.61 6.02
N ASN A 98 12.71 -2.65 6.91
CA ASN A 98 13.49 -1.45 6.64
C ASN A 98 12.99 -0.68 5.39
N ILE A 99 11.67 -0.60 5.20
CA ILE A 99 11.05 0.10 4.06
C ILE A 99 10.59 1.49 4.53
N PRO A 100 11.14 2.59 3.98
CA PRO A 100 10.71 3.92 4.37
C PRO A 100 9.35 4.29 3.77
N VAL A 101 8.49 4.90 4.58
CA VAL A 101 7.30 5.60 4.10
C VAL A 101 7.75 6.97 3.59
N VAL A 102 7.68 7.20 2.28
CA VAL A 102 8.23 8.42 1.64
C VAL A 102 7.18 9.50 1.38
N SER A 103 5.90 9.11 1.34
CA SER A 103 4.77 10.03 1.22
C SER A 103 3.48 9.34 1.67
N GLY A 104 2.38 10.09 1.72
CA GLY A 104 1.07 9.51 1.95
C GLY A 104 -0.06 10.54 1.91
N ASN A 105 -1.28 10.04 2.09
CA ASN A 105 -2.51 10.82 2.20
C ASN A 105 -3.42 10.20 3.26
N VAL A 106 -4.19 11.03 3.96
CA VAL A 106 -5.24 10.59 4.87
C VAL A 106 -6.56 11.23 4.44
N SER A 107 -7.57 10.41 4.23
CA SER A 107 -8.93 10.82 3.88
C SER A 107 -9.89 10.30 4.95
N PHE A 108 -10.50 11.25 5.67
CA PHE A 108 -11.51 11.01 6.69
C PHE A 108 -12.89 11.45 6.22
N TYR A 109 -13.91 11.19 7.03
CA TYR A 109 -15.32 11.52 6.75
C TYR A 109 -15.86 10.81 5.50
N ASN A 110 -15.29 9.65 5.15
CA ASN A 110 -15.84 8.78 4.12
C ASN A 110 -17.03 8.00 4.69
N GLU A 111 -18.18 8.66 4.76
CA GLU A 111 -19.43 8.08 5.18
C GLU A 111 -20.60 8.57 4.31
N THR A 112 -21.71 7.85 4.35
CA THR A 112 -22.95 8.26 3.72
C THR A 112 -24.09 7.89 4.66
N GLU A 113 -24.90 8.88 5.05
CA GLU A 113 -26.04 8.69 5.97
C GLU A 113 -25.63 8.01 7.29
N GLY A 114 -24.49 8.42 7.87
CA GLY A 114 -23.94 7.86 9.11
C GLY A 114 -23.34 6.45 8.99
N ARG A 115 -23.28 5.89 7.76
CA ARG A 115 -22.61 4.62 7.48
C ARG A 115 -21.19 4.87 6.98
N ASN A 116 -20.22 4.49 7.79
CA ASN A 116 -18.81 4.55 7.46
C ASN A 116 -18.43 3.51 6.38
N ILE A 117 -17.45 3.85 5.53
CA ILE A 117 -16.77 2.83 4.72
C ILE A 117 -16.00 1.84 5.61
N LYS A 118 -15.61 0.70 5.04
CA LYS A 118 -14.60 -0.16 5.65
C LYS A 118 -13.25 0.57 5.74
N PRO A 119 -12.43 0.32 6.78
CA PRO A 119 -11.08 0.85 6.84
C PRO A 119 -10.30 0.38 5.61
N THR A 120 -9.86 1.33 4.79
CA THR A 120 -9.28 1.03 3.47
C THR A 120 -7.90 1.68 3.34
N PRO A 121 -6.88 1.10 4.00
CA PRO A 121 -5.49 1.46 3.74
C PRO A 121 -5.09 0.94 2.35
N VAL A 122 -4.71 1.84 1.46
CA VAL A 122 -4.14 1.51 0.16
C VAL A 122 -2.65 1.73 0.23
N ILE A 123 -1.87 0.69 -0.10
CA ILE A 123 -0.41 0.72 -0.07
C ILE A 123 0.11 0.63 -1.49
N ALA A 124 0.89 1.64 -1.88
CA ALA A 124 1.62 1.63 -3.14
C ALA A 124 3.11 1.58 -2.84
N MET A 125 3.84 0.68 -3.51
CA MET A 125 5.24 0.44 -3.24
C MET A 125 6.04 0.46 -4.54
N VAL A 126 7.23 1.03 -4.47
CA VAL A 126 8.20 1.01 -5.56
C VAL A 126 9.35 0.10 -5.15
N GLY A 127 9.78 -0.74 -6.08
CA GLY A 127 10.97 -1.57 -5.95
C GLY A 127 11.95 -1.34 -7.09
N LEU A 128 13.23 -1.56 -6.82
CA LEU A 128 14.29 -1.58 -7.82
C LEU A 128 14.53 -3.02 -8.26
N CYS A 129 14.42 -3.31 -9.55
CA CYS A 129 14.76 -4.63 -10.07
C CYS A 129 16.27 -4.87 -10.00
N ALA A 130 16.68 -6.11 -9.69
CA ALA A 130 18.06 -6.54 -9.90
C ALA A 130 18.45 -6.42 -11.38
N GLU A 131 19.75 -6.24 -11.66
CA GLU A 131 20.28 -6.03 -13.01
C GLU A 131 19.96 -7.19 -13.96
#